data_AF-F6DR95-F1
#
_entry.id   AF-F6DR95-F1
#
_cell.length_a   1.000
_cell.length_b   1.000
_cell.length_c   1.000
_cell.angle_alpha   90.00
_cell.angle_beta   90.00
_cell.angle_gamma   90.00
#
_symmetry.space_group_name_H-M   'P 1'
#
loop_
_entity.id
_entity.type
_entity.pdbx_description
1 polymer ?
#
loop_
_entity_poly.entity_id
_entity_poly.type
_entity_poly.pdbx_seq_one_letter_code
_entity_poly.pdbx_strand_id
1 'polypeptide(L)'
;MKLKKQLQAVLEQHNNYDGILFQLTSPYALHQRLAPGSPYRPESFGAGVSSGYVEQCLQIAAELYGRLPFGKHLLVVYEDAYNEKNTNEIDFFESCLMASSKAETDIFQWKHRPVEGGFPTGQDVNNECHTCTRRMYAAKGIDTERLFREIILSDIGGQYALASKVFVVDVDSACIFHLYDDRGLTVYTPDETLFAYIGPEHDDVPGEEFLFSIGTEAFHWINGGDDPQDLCLHGITSVTIGAEVFSYPCAVSAAALRMLKTLTEDHQPTYCEQMLPCCGHSLCAKETLDEVTISGCENGIDWTVRHEGDQIRLITPSGRETLLNLSLYRKEICRFADGVEAFYQKSLPKRTGHDLDKNGYQAFWNEWHRRRKGWGMLPR
;
A
#
# COMPACT_ATOMS: atom_id res chain seq x y z
N MET A 1 -1.53 32.40 -8.52
CA MET A 1 -2.61 31.45 -8.19
C MET A 1 -2.65 31.27 -6.67
N LYS A 2 -3.80 30.99 -6.05
CA LYS A 2 -3.83 30.65 -4.61
C LYS A 2 -3.10 29.32 -4.37
N LEU A 3 -2.38 29.18 -3.25
CA LEU A 3 -1.56 28.00 -2.95
C LEU A 3 -2.42 26.73 -2.85
N LYS A 4 -3.64 26.83 -2.29
CA LYS A 4 -4.59 25.72 -2.24
C LYS A 4 -4.92 25.16 -3.63
N LYS A 5 -5.08 26.04 -4.63
CA LYS A 5 -5.35 25.61 -6.02
C LYS A 5 -4.13 24.98 -6.68
N GLN A 6 -2.92 25.43 -6.34
CA GLN A 6 -1.69 24.77 -6.80
C GLN A 6 -1.57 23.37 -6.23
N LEU A 7 -1.80 23.21 -4.92
CA LEU A 7 -1.79 21.89 -4.29
C LEU A 7 -2.83 20.98 -4.94
N GLN A 8 -4.06 21.45 -5.13
CA GLN A 8 -5.11 20.65 -5.75
C GLN A 8 -4.73 20.17 -7.16
N ALA A 9 -4.15 21.04 -8.00
CA ALA A 9 -3.69 20.66 -9.33
C ALA A 9 -2.54 19.63 -9.32
N VAL A 10 -1.69 19.65 -8.28
CA VAL A 10 -0.69 18.59 -8.06
C VAL A 10 -1.39 17.29 -7.66
N LEU A 11 -2.29 17.32 -6.67
CA LEU A 11 -2.98 16.12 -6.17
C LEU A 11 -3.91 15.45 -7.19
N GLU A 12 -4.46 16.21 -8.14
CA GLU A 12 -5.19 15.67 -9.31
C GLU A 12 -4.33 14.67 -10.12
N GLN A 13 -3.00 14.87 -10.16
CA GLN A 13 -2.05 13.97 -10.82
C GLN A 13 -1.65 12.77 -9.95
N HIS A 14 -1.90 12.82 -8.64
CA HIS A 14 -1.67 11.73 -7.69
C HIS A 14 -2.97 11.00 -7.37
N ASN A 15 -3.55 10.33 -8.37
CA ASN A 15 -4.78 9.56 -8.22
C ASN A 15 -5.97 10.39 -7.69
N ASN A 16 -5.99 11.69 -8.01
CA ASN A 16 -7.05 12.62 -7.59
C ASN A 16 -7.27 12.64 -6.07
N TYR A 17 -6.18 12.61 -5.29
CA TYR A 17 -6.22 12.52 -3.84
C TYR A 17 -6.72 13.81 -3.17
N ASP A 18 -7.62 13.71 -2.19
CA ASP A 18 -8.22 14.87 -1.50
C ASP A 18 -8.12 14.81 0.04
N GLY A 19 -7.43 13.80 0.58
CA GLY A 19 -7.28 13.56 2.02
C GLY A 19 -6.03 14.19 2.65
N ILE A 20 -5.57 13.58 3.74
CA ILE A 20 -4.37 13.97 4.49
C ILE A 20 -3.10 13.42 3.85
N LEU A 21 -2.07 14.23 3.66
CA LEU A 21 -0.96 13.91 2.75
C LEU A 21 -0.09 12.74 3.22
N PHE A 22 -0.03 12.44 4.52
CA PHE A 22 0.71 11.24 4.97
C PHE A 22 0.04 9.92 4.53
N GLN A 23 -1.22 9.96 4.07
CA GLN A 23 -1.94 8.84 3.44
C GLN A 23 -2.12 9.04 1.92
N LEU A 24 -1.29 9.89 1.31
CA LEU A 24 -1.30 10.14 -0.13
C LEU A 24 -1.07 8.83 -0.89
N THR A 25 -1.86 8.64 -1.94
CA THR A 25 -1.65 7.60 -2.95
C THR A 25 -1.20 8.26 -4.24
N SER A 26 -0.18 7.72 -4.89
CA SER A 26 0.40 8.26 -6.13
C SER A 26 0.54 7.15 -7.17
N PRO A 27 0.49 7.45 -8.49
CA PRO A 27 0.81 6.48 -9.53
C PRO A 27 2.16 5.80 -9.28
N TYR A 28 3.14 6.59 -8.86
CA TYR A 28 4.45 6.09 -8.47
C TYR A 28 4.88 6.65 -7.12
N ALA A 29 5.48 5.78 -6.32
CA ALA A 29 6.16 6.11 -5.08
C ALA A 29 7.49 5.36 -5.01
N LEU A 30 8.51 6.02 -4.47
CA LEU A 30 9.80 5.45 -4.09
C LEU A 30 9.94 5.59 -2.59
N HIS A 31 10.26 4.49 -1.92
CA HIS A 31 10.45 4.45 -0.48
C HIS A 31 11.94 4.33 -0.19
N GLN A 32 12.44 5.12 0.76
CA GLN A 32 13.83 5.05 1.19
C GLN A 32 13.86 4.87 2.70
N ARG A 33 14.52 3.82 3.17
CA ARG A 33 14.87 3.68 4.58
C ARG A 33 16.09 4.55 4.84
N LEU A 34 16.11 5.20 5.99
CA LEU A 34 17.35 5.84 6.44
C LEU A 34 18.27 4.79 7.09
N ALA A 35 19.31 5.27 7.79
CA ALA A 35 20.32 4.43 8.37
C ALA A 35 19.74 3.32 9.28
N PRO A 36 20.40 2.16 9.41
CA PRO A 36 20.05 1.19 10.44
C PRO A 36 20.38 1.77 11.83
N GLY A 37 19.55 1.47 12.83
CA GLY A 37 19.77 1.92 14.21
C GLY A 37 18.59 2.61 14.90
N SER A 38 17.45 2.76 14.22
CA SER A 38 16.20 3.21 14.84
C SER A 38 15.83 2.31 16.04
N PRO A 39 15.58 2.88 17.25
CA PRO A 39 15.14 2.11 18.42
C PRO A 39 13.76 1.46 18.23
N TYR A 40 13.00 1.88 17.22
CA TYR A 40 11.68 1.37 16.87
C TYR A 40 11.71 0.24 15.82
N ARG A 41 12.88 -0.16 15.32
CA ARG A 41 12.99 -1.29 14.38
C ARG A 41 13.17 -2.60 15.16
N PRO A 42 12.59 -3.73 14.71
CA PRO A 42 12.71 -5.02 15.40
C PRO A 42 14.18 -5.43 15.67
N GLU A 43 15.08 -5.10 14.74
CA GLU A 43 16.51 -5.42 14.82
C GLU A 43 17.28 -4.61 15.87
N SER A 44 16.69 -3.52 16.38
CA SER A 44 17.32 -2.59 17.33
C SER A 44 16.38 -2.22 18.48
N PHE A 45 15.31 -2.99 18.68
CA PHE A 45 14.27 -2.67 19.64
C PHE A 45 14.84 -2.68 21.07
N GLY A 46 14.78 -1.53 21.74
CA GLY A 46 15.35 -1.33 23.08
C GLY A 46 16.85 -1.03 23.12
N ALA A 47 17.55 -1.05 21.98
CA ALA A 47 18.85 -0.41 21.87
C ALA A 47 18.62 1.10 21.74
N GLY A 48 19.21 1.90 22.63
CA GLY A 48 19.16 3.36 22.50
C GLY A 48 19.74 3.85 21.18
N VAL A 49 19.51 5.11 20.84
CA VAL A 49 20.03 5.72 19.61
C VAL A 49 21.56 5.71 19.62
N SER A 50 22.17 5.06 18.63
CA SER A 50 23.63 4.99 18.53
C SER A 50 24.26 6.34 18.16
N SER A 51 25.50 6.56 18.59
CA SER A 51 26.22 7.80 18.26
C SER A 51 26.44 7.94 16.76
N GLY A 52 25.98 9.05 16.18
CA GLY A 52 26.11 9.34 14.74
C GLY A 52 24.97 8.82 13.87
N TYR A 53 23.98 8.11 14.45
CA TYR A 53 22.79 7.65 13.73
C TYR A 53 22.04 8.79 13.03
N VAL A 54 21.74 9.86 13.78
CA VAL A 54 21.02 11.03 13.27
C VAL A 54 21.76 11.68 12.11
N GLU A 55 23.09 11.76 12.16
CA GLU A 55 23.89 12.34 11.06
C GLU A 55 23.85 11.47 9.81
N GLN A 56 23.87 10.15 9.95
CA GLN A 56 23.73 9.23 8.82
C GLN A 56 22.35 9.34 8.18
N CYS A 57 21.28 9.38 8.99
CA CYS A 57 19.92 9.60 8.51
C CYS A 57 19.79 10.95 7.77
N LEU A 58 20.36 12.02 8.35
CA LEU A 58 20.36 13.35 7.75
C LEU A 58 21.11 13.37 6.42
N GLN A 59 22.27 12.71 6.35
CA GLN A 59 23.06 12.60 5.13
C GLN A 59 22.25 11.92 4.02
N ILE A 60 21.63 10.77 4.28
CA ILE A 60 20.82 10.04 3.30
C ILE A 60 19.65 10.92 2.80
N ALA A 61 18.91 11.53 3.73
CA ALA A 61 17.76 12.36 3.38
C ALA A 61 18.15 13.60 2.56
N ALA A 62 19.24 14.27 2.94
CA ALA A 62 19.74 15.46 2.25
C ALA A 62 20.32 15.13 0.87
N GLU A 63 21.07 14.03 0.74
CA GLU A 63 21.60 13.56 -0.54
C GLU A 63 20.47 13.21 -1.51
N LEU A 64 19.46 12.46 -1.06
CA LEU A 64 18.32 12.09 -1.90
C LEU A 64 17.52 13.33 -2.33
N TYR A 65 17.22 14.23 -1.38
CA TYR A 65 16.56 15.50 -1.70
C TYR A 65 17.34 16.32 -2.73
N GLY A 66 18.67 16.39 -2.60
CA GLY A 66 19.54 17.13 -3.51
C GLY A 66 19.63 16.55 -4.93
N ARG A 67 19.29 15.28 -5.12
CA ARG A 67 19.22 14.63 -6.44
C ARG A 67 17.92 14.93 -7.18
N LEU A 68 16.85 15.28 -6.45
CA LEU A 68 15.57 15.57 -7.07
C LEU A 68 15.67 16.85 -7.92
N PRO A 69 15.11 16.85 -9.16
CA PRO A 69 15.16 18.00 -10.04
C PRO A 69 14.13 19.08 -9.66
N PHE A 70 14.04 19.40 -8.37
CA PHE A 70 13.08 20.38 -7.85
C PHE A 70 13.34 21.76 -8.45
N GLY A 71 12.27 22.40 -8.91
CA GLY A 71 12.31 23.73 -9.45
C GLY A 71 12.56 24.79 -8.38
N LYS A 72 12.54 26.06 -8.81
CA LYS A 72 12.70 27.22 -7.91
C LYS A 72 11.40 27.63 -7.20
N HIS A 73 10.31 26.91 -7.46
CA HIS A 73 8.95 27.24 -7.04
C HIS A 73 8.39 26.11 -6.19
N LEU A 74 8.87 26.03 -4.94
CA LEU A 74 8.40 25.02 -4.00
C LEU A 74 7.10 25.47 -3.35
N LEU A 75 6.17 24.54 -3.25
CA LEU A 75 5.06 24.60 -2.33
C LEU A 75 5.41 23.71 -1.13
N VAL A 76 5.60 24.32 0.03
CA VAL A 76 5.86 23.58 1.28
C VAL A 76 4.56 23.51 2.07
N VAL A 77 4.19 22.31 2.49
CA VAL A 77 2.97 22.04 3.23
C VAL A 77 3.32 21.52 4.62
N TYR A 78 2.72 22.14 5.63
CA TYR A 78 2.73 21.66 7.00
C TYR A 78 1.31 21.23 7.37
N GLU A 79 1.14 19.99 7.81
CA GLU A 79 -0.14 19.40 8.19
C GLU A 79 -0.17 19.01 9.65
N ASP A 80 -1.08 19.63 10.39
CA ASP A 80 -1.41 19.25 11.75
C ASP A 80 -2.68 18.42 11.72
N ALA A 81 -2.51 17.10 11.67
CA ALA A 81 -3.59 16.12 11.56
C ALA A 81 -4.61 16.20 12.70
N TYR A 82 -4.14 16.54 13.90
CA TYR A 82 -4.93 16.51 15.13
C TYR A 82 -5.22 17.91 15.69
N ASN A 83 -4.82 18.96 14.96
CA ASN A 83 -5.03 20.37 15.32
C ASN A 83 -4.51 20.70 16.71
N GLU A 84 -3.30 20.22 17.00
CA GLU A 84 -2.53 20.48 18.22
C GLU A 84 -2.21 21.97 18.39
N LYS A 85 -2.10 22.71 17.28
CA LYS A 85 -1.81 24.16 17.24
C LYS A 85 -0.54 24.54 18.01
N ASN A 86 0.49 23.69 17.93
CA ASN A 86 1.77 23.95 18.58
C ASN A 86 2.49 25.13 17.92
N THR A 87 2.40 26.31 18.52
CA THR A 87 2.97 27.54 17.94
C THR A 87 4.49 27.50 17.87
N ASN A 88 5.17 26.91 18.85
CA ASN A 88 6.64 26.84 18.84
C ASN A 88 7.17 25.95 17.71
N GLU A 89 6.47 24.86 17.43
CA GLU A 89 6.76 23.97 16.30
C GLU A 89 6.53 24.66 14.97
N ILE A 90 5.40 25.38 14.83
CA ILE A 90 5.09 26.16 13.63
C ILE A 90 6.14 27.25 13.42
N ASP A 91 6.51 28.00 14.46
CA ASP A 91 7.50 29.07 14.39
C ASP A 91 8.88 28.51 13.98
N PHE A 92 9.27 27.36 14.53
CA PHE A 92 10.49 26.66 14.12
C PHE A 92 10.44 26.25 12.65
N PHE A 93 9.36 25.58 12.24
CA PHE A 93 9.16 25.15 10.86
C PHE A 93 9.21 26.34 9.89
N GLU A 94 8.50 27.43 10.19
CA GLU A 94 8.49 28.64 9.37
C GLU A 94 9.89 29.28 9.30
N SER A 95 10.67 29.21 10.38
CA SER A 95 12.06 29.70 10.41
C SER A 95 13.02 28.91 9.50
N CYS A 96 12.62 27.71 9.04
CA CYS A 96 13.41 26.89 8.12
C CYS A 96 13.06 27.15 6.64
N LEU A 97 12.04 27.98 6.35
CA LEU A 97 11.63 28.27 4.99
C LEU A 97 12.40 29.47 4.41
N MET A 98 13.02 29.29 3.24
CA MET A 98 13.82 30.35 2.61
C MET A 98 12.94 31.24 1.72
N ALA A 99 12.91 32.54 2.05
CA ALA A 99 12.17 33.57 1.30
C ALA A 99 10.71 33.17 1.01
N SER A 100 9.99 32.76 2.06
CA SER A 100 8.63 32.23 1.96
C SER A 100 7.55 33.32 1.88
N SER A 101 6.40 32.94 1.32
CA SER A 101 5.17 33.73 1.42
C SER A 101 4.55 33.63 2.80
N LYS A 102 3.59 34.52 3.08
CA LYS A 102 2.65 34.29 4.19
C LYS A 102 1.90 32.96 3.97
N ALA A 103 1.63 32.26 5.07
CA ALA A 103 0.86 31.02 5.06
C ALA A 103 -0.55 31.22 4.46
N GLU A 104 -0.96 30.33 3.57
CA GLU A 104 -2.37 30.08 3.26
C GLU A 104 -2.82 28.87 4.10
N THR A 105 -3.82 29.08 4.96
CA THR A 105 -4.33 28.02 5.85
C THR A 105 -5.65 27.47 5.34
N ASP A 106 -5.77 26.15 5.34
CA ASP A 106 -7.00 25.43 5.09
C ASP A 106 -7.32 24.53 6.29
N ILE A 107 -8.62 24.37 6.58
CA ILE A 107 -9.10 23.51 7.66
C ILE A 107 -10.10 22.54 7.05
N PHE A 108 -9.88 21.25 7.25
CA PHE A 108 -10.75 20.21 6.74
C PHE A 108 -10.88 19.07 7.75
N GLN A 109 -11.84 18.19 7.49
CA GLN A 109 -12.10 17.02 8.30
C GLN A 109 -11.51 15.79 7.62
N TRP A 110 -10.86 14.93 8.39
CA TRP A 110 -10.39 13.64 7.91
C TRP A 110 -10.71 12.55 8.94
N LYS A 111 -10.71 11.30 8.48
CA LYS A 111 -10.93 10.12 9.31
C LYS A 111 -9.80 9.15 9.03
N HIS A 112 -9.39 8.40 10.05
CA HIS A 112 -8.55 7.23 9.81
C HIS A 112 -9.23 6.34 8.78
N ARG A 113 -8.48 5.91 7.76
CA ARG A 113 -8.93 4.80 6.93
C ARG A 113 -9.03 3.60 7.88
N PRO A 114 -10.16 2.88 7.93
CA PRO A 114 -10.23 1.67 8.73
C PRO A 114 -9.06 0.75 8.33
N VAL A 115 -8.31 0.27 9.31
CA VAL A 115 -7.34 -0.81 9.09
C VAL A 115 -8.18 -2.06 8.84
N GLU A 116 -8.56 -2.26 7.58
CA GLU A 116 -9.31 -3.45 7.19
C GLU A 116 -8.41 -4.68 7.37
N GLY A 117 -8.71 -5.49 8.38
CA GLY A 117 -7.98 -6.73 8.71
C GLY A 117 -7.27 -6.74 10.07
N GLY A 118 -7.31 -5.66 10.85
CA GLY A 118 -6.85 -5.67 12.24
C GLY A 118 -7.83 -6.42 13.15
N PHE A 119 -7.37 -7.39 13.94
CA PHE A 119 -8.19 -7.93 15.03
C PHE A 119 -8.56 -6.79 15.99
N PRO A 120 -9.82 -6.64 16.39
CA PRO A 120 -10.22 -5.58 17.32
C PRO A 120 -9.67 -5.92 18.70
N THR A 121 -8.49 -5.40 19.06
CA THR A 121 -8.07 -5.31 20.45
C THR A 121 -8.84 -4.18 21.10
N GLY A 122 -10.13 -4.38 21.37
CA GLY A 122 -10.94 -3.71 22.39
C GLY A 122 -11.00 -2.18 22.47
N GLN A 123 -10.31 -1.40 21.62
CA GLN A 123 -10.19 0.05 21.75
C GLN A 123 -10.24 0.88 20.45
N ASP A 124 -10.04 0.33 19.24
CA ASP A 124 -9.94 1.15 18.02
C ASP A 124 -10.97 0.82 16.94
N VAL A 125 -12.22 1.20 17.17
CA VAL A 125 -13.14 1.59 16.09
C VAL A 125 -13.67 2.98 16.40
N ASN A 126 -12.74 3.90 16.65
CA ASN A 126 -13.09 5.30 16.73
C ASN A 126 -13.33 5.78 15.30
N ASN A 127 -14.61 5.89 14.96
CA ASN A 127 -15.15 6.61 13.80
C ASN A 127 -14.87 8.14 13.92
N GLU A 128 -13.77 8.49 14.57
CA GLU A 128 -13.40 9.83 15.00
C GLU A 128 -13.01 10.64 13.77
N CYS A 129 -13.75 11.74 13.62
CA CYS A 129 -13.49 12.74 12.62
C CYS A 129 -12.51 13.74 13.26
N HIS A 130 -11.30 13.79 12.74
CA HIS A 130 -10.28 14.72 13.20
C HIS A 130 -10.35 16.00 12.36
N THR A 131 -10.25 17.13 13.04
CA THR A 131 -10.06 18.41 12.36
C THR A 131 -8.58 18.55 12.06
N CYS A 132 -8.22 18.65 10.78
CA CYS A 132 -6.85 18.91 10.35
C CYS A 132 -6.68 20.38 9.96
N THR A 133 -5.52 20.94 10.29
CA THR A 133 -5.07 22.25 9.79
C THR A 133 -3.91 22.05 8.82
N ARG A 134 -4.09 22.51 7.58
CA ARG A 134 -3.04 22.51 6.53
C ARG A 134 -2.56 23.93 6.30
N ARG A 135 -1.28 24.17 6.47
CA ARG A 135 -0.61 25.45 6.20
C ARG A 135 0.28 25.30 4.97
N MET A 136 0.08 26.18 3.99
CA MET A 136 0.75 26.13 2.70
C MET A 136 1.60 27.38 2.50
N TYR A 137 2.80 27.20 1.97
CA TYR A 137 3.78 28.27 1.76
C TYR A 137 4.39 28.13 0.37
N ALA A 138 4.46 29.22 -0.38
CA ALA A 138 5.41 29.29 -1.49
C ALA A 138 6.78 29.63 -0.89
N ALA A 139 7.80 28.82 -1.17
CA ALA A 139 9.17 29.05 -0.71
C ALA A 139 10.17 28.88 -1.85
N LYS A 140 11.33 29.54 -1.75
CA LYS A 140 12.43 29.35 -2.71
C LYS A 140 13.31 28.15 -2.39
N GLY A 141 13.17 27.61 -1.18
CA GLY A 141 14.00 26.54 -0.64
C GLY A 141 13.66 26.29 0.82
N ILE A 142 14.28 25.26 1.37
CA ILE A 142 14.20 24.90 2.79
C ILE A 142 15.61 24.71 3.34
N ASP A 143 15.78 25.00 4.63
CA ASP A 143 16.98 24.66 5.39
C ASP A 143 16.93 23.17 5.72
N THR A 144 17.47 22.34 4.80
CA THR A 144 17.42 20.88 4.93
C THR A 144 18.15 20.39 6.17
N GLU A 145 19.24 21.04 6.57
CA GLU A 145 20.02 20.65 7.75
C GLU A 145 19.19 20.75 9.02
N ARG A 146 18.57 21.91 9.26
CA ARG A 146 17.77 22.12 10.48
C ARG A 146 16.44 21.40 10.43
N LEU A 147 15.73 21.46 9.31
CA LEU A 147 14.39 20.90 9.19
C LEU A 147 14.41 19.37 9.23
N PHE A 148 15.27 18.73 8.44
CA PHE A 148 15.31 17.26 8.40
C PHE A 148 15.80 16.67 9.71
N ARG A 149 16.75 17.34 10.38
CA ARG A 149 17.23 16.92 11.70
C ARG A 149 16.10 16.84 12.72
N GLU A 150 15.25 17.86 12.84
CA GLU A 150 14.15 17.84 13.81
C GLU A 150 13.02 16.87 13.40
N ILE A 151 12.80 16.64 12.10
CA ILE A 151 11.90 15.57 11.65
C ILE A 151 12.44 14.20 12.07
N ILE A 152 13.72 13.91 11.82
CA ILE A 152 14.38 12.66 12.23
C ILE A 152 14.32 12.50 13.75
N LEU A 153 14.55 13.57 14.51
CA LEU A 153 14.53 13.51 15.96
C LEU A 153 13.14 13.35 16.57
N SER A 154 12.05 13.56 15.81
CA SER A 154 10.69 13.68 16.34
C SER A 154 10.28 12.52 17.25
N ASP A 155 10.62 11.28 16.89
CA ASP A 155 10.29 10.08 17.69
C ASP A 155 11.43 9.65 18.63
N ILE A 156 12.65 10.18 18.46
CA ILE A 156 13.85 9.68 19.14
C ILE A 156 14.52 10.72 20.08
N GLY A 157 13.77 11.77 20.45
CA GLY A 157 14.19 12.74 21.48
C GLY A 157 14.37 14.19 21.01
N GLY A 158 13.71 14.58 19.92
CA GLY A 158 13.70 15.94 19.38
C GLY A 158 12.89 16.93 20.19
N GLN A 159 13.02 18.21 19.84
CA GLN A 159 12.28 19.28 20.52
C GLN A 159 10.84 19.43 20.01
N TYR A 160 10.60 18.97 18.78
CA TYR A 160 9.35 19.13 18.05
C TYR A 160 8.82 17.78 17.58
N ALA A 161 7.51 17.67 17.42
CA ALA A 161 6.82 16.47 16.95
C ALA A 161 6.45 16.63 15.47
N LEU A 162 7.46 16.74 14.61
CA LEU A 162 7.31 17.01 13.17
C LEU A 162 7.08 15.75 12.32
N ALA A 163 7.08 14.56 12.94
CA ALA A 163 6.91 13.30 12.25
C ALA A 163 5.64 13.30 11.38
N SER A 164 5.80 12.97 10.10
CA SER A 164 4.73 12.93 9.09
C SER A 164 3.96 14.24 8.85
N LYS A 165 4.48 15.41 9.29
CA LYS A 165 3.79 16.70 9.16
C LYS A 165 4.23 17.56 7.97
N VAL A 166 5.40 17.30 7.38
CA VAL A 166 6.02 18.23 6.42
C VAL A 166 6.19 17.60 5.03
N PHE A 167 5.71 18.30 4.01
CA PHE A 167 5.78 17.89 2.62
C PHE A 167 6.40 19.00 1.77
N VAL A 168 7.36 18.64 0.93
CA VAL A 168 7.98 19.56 -0.03
C VAL A 168 7.51 19.19 -1.42
N VAL A 169 6.78 20.08 -2.07
CA VAL A 169 6.13 19.85 -3.36
C VAL A 169 6.77 20.73 -4.42
N ASP A 170 7.26 20.11 -5.49
CA ASP A 170 7.59 20.83 -6.72
C ASP A 170 6.34 20.94 -7.58
N VAL A 171 5.85 22.16 -7.78
CA VAL A 171 4.54 22.38 -8.44
C VAL A 171 4.61 22.09 -9.94
N ASP A 172 5.79 22.22 -10.54
CA ASP A 172 5.99 22.07 -11.99
C ASP A 172 6.03 20.59 -12.40
N SER A 173 6.76 19.75 -11.66
CA SER A 173 6.82 18.29 -11.90
C SER A 173 5.75 17.50 -11.14
N ALA A 174 5.02 18.13 -10.23
CA ALA A 174 4.16 17.46 -9.25
C ALA A 174 4.92 16.40 -8.40
N CYS A 175 6.24 16.53 -8.24
CA CYS A 175 6.98 15.64 -7.35
C CYS A 175 6.81 16.08 -5.89
N ILE A 176 6.56 15.12 -4.99
CA ILE A 176 6.37 15.36 -3.56
C ILE A 176 7.41 14.58 -2.76
N PHE A 177 8.20 15.28 -1.95
CA PHE A 177 9.13 14.69 -1.01
C PHE A 177 8.55 14.73 0.41
N HIS A 178 8.52 13.56 1.06
CA HIS A 178 7.99 13.37 2.41
C HIS A 178 8.99 12.59 3.27
N LEU A 179 9.80 13.30 4.05
CA LEU A 179 10.57 12.71 5.15
C LEU A 179 9.63 12.59 6.35
N TYR A 180 9.32 11.36 6.75
CA TYR A 180 8.29 11.14 7.76
C TYR A 180 8.85 10.98 9.18
N ASP A 181 10.04 10.38 9.37
CA ASP A 181 10.76 10.31 10.65
C ASP A 181 12.19 9.74 10.44
N ASP A 182 12.84 9.23 11.49
CA ASP A 182 14.15 8.62 11.42
C ASP A 182 14.21 7.28 10.67
N ARG A 183 13.07 6.64 10.43
CA ARG A 183 12.98 5.33 9.78
C ARG A 183 13.00 5.46 8.27
N GLY A 184 12.53 6.57 7.69
CA GLY A 184 12.48 6.70 6.23
C GLY A 184 11.82 7.95 5.69
N LEU A 185 11.79 7.98 4.36
CA LEU A 185 11.12 8.97 3.53
C LEU A 185 10.41 8.30 2.35
N THR A 186 9.49 9.04 1.73
CA THR A 186 8.83 8.65 0.48
C THR A 186 8.92 9.80 -0.52
N VAL A 187 9.20 9.47 -1.78
CA VAL A 187 9.06 10.38 -2.92
C VAL A 187 7.88 9.93 -3.76
N TYR A 188 6.89 10.81 -3.94
CA TYR A 188 5.73 10.57 -4.79
C TYR A 188 5.86 11.34 -6.09
N THR A 189 5.52 10.71 -7.21
CA THR A 189 5.55 11.34 -8.54
C THR A 189 4.46 10.75 -9.46
N PRO A 190 3.85 11.56 -10.35
CA PRO A 190 3.02 11.04 -11.43
C PRO A 190 3.85 10.51 -12.63
N ASP A 191 5.16 10.78 -12.66
CA ASP A 191 6.09 10.41 -13.73
C ASP A 191 7.26 9.58 -13.17
N GLU A 192 7.31 8.29 -13.53
CA GLU A 192 8.35 7.35 -13.10
C GLU A 192 9.75 7.72 -13.59
N THR A 193 9.87 8.51 -14.66
CA THR A 193 11.18 8.90 -15.21
C THR A 193 11.98 9.77 -14.23
N LEU A 194 11.32 10.39 -13.24
CA LEU A 194 11.99 11.13 -12.17
C LEU A 194 12.87 10.24 -11.28
N PHE A 195 12.60 8.93 -11.19
CA PHE A 195 13.44 8.02 -10.41
C PHE A 195 14.82 7.80 -11.05
N ALA A 196 14.99 8.10 -12.34
CA ALA A 196 16.30 8.06 -13.00
C ALA A 196 17.31 9.04 -12.38
N TYR A 197 16.85 10.11 -11.72
CA TYR A 197 17.70 11.06 -11.00
C TYR A 197 18.12 10.59 -9.61
N ILE A 198 17.33 9.71 -9.00
CA ILE A 198 17.54 9.24 -7.63
C ILE A 198 18.52 8.06 -7.61
N GLY A 199 18.50 7.19 -8.62
CA GLY A 199 19.36 6.01 -8.72
C GLY A 199 18.73 4.75 -8.08
N PRO A 200 19.03 3.54 -8.60
CA PRO A 200 18.39 2.30 -8.16
C PRO A 200 18.75 1.89 -6.72
N GLU A 201 19.80 2.46 -6.13
CA GLU A 201 20.25 2.17 -4.77
C GLU A 201 19.35 2.75 -3.67
N HIS A 202 18.33 3.54 -4.04
CA HIS A 202 17.52 4.34 -3.13
C HIS A 202 16.04 3.93 -3.07
N ASP A 203 15.66 2.81 -3.70
CA ASP A 203 14.31 2.23 -3.59
C ASP A 203 14.32 1.10 -2.56
N ASP A 204 14.37 1.46 -1.28
CA ASP A 204 14.15 0.53 -0.18
C ASP A 204 12.65 0.17 -0.10
N VAL A 205 12.29 -0.77 -0.95
CA VAL A 205 11.38 -1.88 -0.68
C VAL A 205 10.98 -1.93 0.82
N PRO A 206 9.72 -1.59 1.19
CA PRO A 206 9.18 -1.76 2.54
C PRO A 206 9.57 -3.13 3.14
N GLY A 207 9.66 -3.27 4.47
CA GLY A 207 9.99 -4.56 5.11
C GLY A 207 9.26 -5.71 4.40
N GLU A 208 9.89 -6.87 4.14
CA GLU A 208 9.36 -7.86 3.17
C GLU A 208 7.88 -8.25 3.40
N GLU A 209 7.36 -8.13 4.63
CA GLU A 209 5.95 -8.31 4.97
C GLU A 209 4.98 -7.28 4.35
N PHE A 210 5.47 -6.14 3.89
CA PHE A 210 4.71 -5.03 3.29
C PHE A 210 4.79 -4.98 1.76
N LEU A 211 5.62 -5.83 1.13
CA LEU A 211 5.79 -5.87 -0.32
C LEU A 211 4.69 -6.59 -1.06
N PHE A 212 4.01 -7.48 -0.37
CA PHE A 212 2.89 -8.20 -0.91
C PHE A 212 1.85 -8.38 0.17
N SER A 213 0.69 -7.75 -0.01
CA SER A 213 -0.45 -7.88 0.90
C SER A 213 -1.76 -7.89 0.12
N ILE A 214 -2.74 -8.60 0.65
CA ILE A 214 -4.08 -8.79 0.08
C ILE A 214 -5.11 -8.34 1.11
N GLY A 215 -5.64 -7.14 0.94
CA GLY A 215 -6.80 -6.65 1.69
C GLY A 215 -8.11 -7.11 1.05
N THR A 216 -9.15 -7.30 1.86
CA THR A 216 -10.50 -7.58 1.37
C THR A 216 -11.51 -6.80 2.19
N GLU A 217 -12.45 -6.15 1.50
CA GLU A 217 -13.68 -5.66 2.13
C GLU A 217 -14.61 -6.82 2.51
N ALA A 218 -15.79 -6.50 3.03
CA ALA A 218 -16.81 -7.50 3.36
C ALA A 218 -17.20 -8.34 2.14
N PHE A 219 -16.99 -9.66 2.24
CA PHE A 219 -17.45 -10.59 1.23
C PHE A 219 -18.97 -10.62 1.16
N HIS A 220 -19.48 -10.78 -0.05
CA HIS A 220 -20.89 -10.91 -0.34
C HIS A 220 -21.14 -11.90 -1.47
N TRP A 221 -22.31 -12.53 -1.42
CA TRP A 221 -22.88 -13.27 -2.54
C TRP A 221 -23.40 -12.28 -3.58
N ILE A 222 -23.48 -12.66 -4.86
CA ILE A 222 -23.91 -11.83 -5.99
C ILE A 222 -25.25 -11.14 -5.71
N ASN A 223 -26.17 -11.84 -5.05
CA ASN A 223 -27.50 -11.32 -4.71
C ASN A 223 -27.63 -10.82 -3.26
N GLY A 224 -26.52 -10.69 -2.53
CA GLY A 224 -26.46 -10.22 -1.14
C GLY A 224 -26.97 -11.20 -0.08
N GLY A 225 -27.82 -12.17 -0.45
CA GLY A 225 -28.29 -13.25 0.42
C GLY A 225 -27.45 -14.52 0.28
N ASP A 226 -27.40 -15.33 1.34
CA ASP A 226 -26.77 -16.65 1.31
C ASP A 226 -27.63 -17.68 0.56
N ASP A 227 -27.71 -17.49 -0.75
CA ASP A 227 -28.38 -18.42 -1.66
C ASP A 227 -27.50 -19.66 -1.87
N PRO A 228 -28.02 -20.88 -1.61
CA PRO A 228 -27.32 -22.11 -1.93
C PRO A 228 -26.93 -22.28 -3.40
N GLN A 229 -27.61 -21.62 -4.34
CA GLN A 229 -27.29 -21.67 -5.77
C GLN A 229 -26.18 -20.70 -6.18
N ASP A 230 -25.86 -19.72 -5.33
CA ASP A 230 -24.75 -18.82 -5.58
C ASP A 230 -23.44 -19.47 -5.12
N LEU A 231 -22.65 -19.88 -6.12
CA LEU A 231 -21.36 -20.53 -5.92
C LEU A 231 -20.21 -19.51 -5.95
N CYS A 232 -20.45 -18.26 -6.32
CA CYS A 232 -19.41 -17.28 -6.60
C CYS A 232 -19.35 -16.23 -5.51
N LEU A 233 -18.27 -16.23 -4.73
CA LEU A 233 -18.07 -15.21 -3.71
C LEU A 233 -17.45 -13.96 -4.31
N HIS A 234 -18.02 -12.80 -4.00
CA HIS A 234 -17.55 -11.51 -4.45
C HIS A 234 -17.12 -10.60 -3.29
N GLY A 235 -16.35 -9.57 -3.63
CA GLY A 235 -15.83 -8.60 -2.70
C GLY A 235 -14.86 -7.64 -3.39
N ILE A 236 -14.61 -6.50 -2.77
CA ILE A 236 -13.51 -5.62 -3.19
C ILE A 236 -12.23 -6.19 -2.61
N THR A 237 -11.31 -6.56 -3.48
CA THR A 237 -9.98 -7.06 -3.11
C THR A 237 -8.94 -6.03 -3.48
N SER A 238 -8.10 -5.69 -2.50
CA SER A 238 -6.98 -4.78 -2.67
C SER A 238 -5.68 -5.58 -2.60
N VAL A 239 -4.76 -5.39 -3.54
CA VAL A 239 -3.47 -6.08 -3.56
C VAL A 239 -2.35 -5.05 -3.65
N THR A 240 -1.45 -5.11 -2.69
CA THR A 240 -0.20 -4.32 -2.71
C THR A 240 0.90 -5.18 -3.32
N ILE A 241 1.63 -4.64 -4.30
CA ILE A 241 2.82 -5.26 -4.90
C ILE A 241 3.90 -4.17 -4.97
N GLY A 242 4.91 -4.27 -4.11
CA GLY A 242 5.93 -3.23 -3.95
C GLY A 242 5.28 -1.89 -3.59
N ALA A 243 5.41 -0.89 -4.45
CA ALA A 243 4.80 0.42 -4.24
C ALA A 243 3.42 0.59 -4.92
N GLU A 244 2.93 -0.41 -5.66
CA GLU A 244 1.66 -0.34 -6.36
C GLU A 244 0.55 -0.99 -5.53
N VAL A 245 -0.62 -0.34 -5.54
CA VAL A 245 -1.83 -0.86 -4.90
C VAL A 245 -2.93 -0.94 -5.94
N PHE A 246 -3.44 -2.14 -6.14
CA PHE A 246 -4.58 -2.43 -6.99
C PHE A 246 -5.80 -2.63 -6.10
N SER A 247 -6.97 -2.13 -6.51
CA SER A 247 -8.22 -2.45 -5.84
C SER A 247 -9.30 -2.71 -6.88
N TYR A 248 -9.99 -3.85 -6.76
CA TYR A 248 -10.95 -4.27 -7.76
C TYR A 248 -12.12 -5.07 -7.15
N PRO A 249 -13.38 -4.78 -7.55
CA PRO A 249 -14.51 -5.64 -7.22
C PRO A 249 -14.41 -6.92 -8.04
N CYS A 250 -14.04 -8.03 -7.40
CA CYS A 250 -13.72 -9.27 -8.08
C CYS A 250 -14.55 -10.47 -7.59
N ALA A 251 -14.55 -11.54 -8.39
CA ALA A 251 -14.93 -12.88 -7.94
C ALA A 251 -13.81 -13.43 -7.06
N VAL A 252 -13.89 -13.16 -5.75
CA VAL A 252 -12.88 -13.47 -4.73
C VAL A 252 -12.57 -14.97 -4.67
N SER A 253 -13.57 -15.84 -4.87
CA SER A 253 -13.34 -17.29 -4.90
C SER A 253 -12.44 -17.73 -6.06
N ALA A 254 -12.61 -17.12 -7.24
CA ALA A 254 -11.76 -17.37 -8.40
C ALA A 254 -10.35 -16.78 -8.20
N ALA A 255 -10.26 -15.56 -7.66
CA ALA A 255 -8.99 -14.91 -7.33
C ALA A 255 -8.14 -15.77 -6.38
N ALA A 256 -8.73 -16.23 -5.28
CA ALA A 256 -8.04 -17.02 -4.28
C ALA A 256 -7.55 -18.36 -4.82
N LEU A 257 -8.34 -19.07 -5.65
CA LEU A 257 -7.84 -20.32 -6.26
C LEU A 257 -6.70 -20.05 -7.25
N ARG A 258 -6.78 -18.97 -8.04
CA ARG A 258 -5.70 -18.59 -8.98
C ARG A 258 -4.40 -18.28 -8.25
N MET A 259 -4.47 -17.52 -7.16
CA MET A 259 -3.32 -17.27 -6.30
C MET A 259 -2.82 -18.55 -5.61
N LEU A 260 -3.69 -19.47 -5.21
CA LEU A 260 -3.26 -20.78 -4.72
C LEU A 260 -2.50 -21.58 -5.80
N LYS A 261 -2.86 -21.44 -7.08
CA LYS A 261 -2.12 -22.08 -8.18
C LYS A 261 -0.69 -21.55 -8.25
N THR A 262 -0.50 -20.26 -8.02
CA THR A 262 0.82 -19.62 -8.11
C THR A 262 1.77 -19.91 -6.96
N LEU A 263 1.37 -20.72 -5.98
CA LEU A 263 2.30 -21.26 -4.99
C LEU A 263 3.29 -22.28 -5.57
N THR A 264 2.97 -22.85 -6.74
CA THR A 264 3.79 -23.89 -7.38
C THR A 264 3.96 -23.69 -8.89
N GLU A 265 3.27 -22.72 -9.47
CA GLU A 265 3.20 -22.52 -10.92
C GLU A 265 3.44 -21.05 -11.26
N ASP A 266 4.23 -20.81 -12.30
CA ASP A 266 4.32 -19.46 -12.87
C ASP A 266 2.99 -19.04 -13.45
N HIS A 267 2.71 -17.74 -13.40
CA HIS A 267 1.53 -17.15 -14.01
C HIS A 267 1.94 -16.01 -14.93
N GLN A 268 1.39 -16.01 -16.14
CA GLN A 268 1.52 -14.92 -17.09
C GLN A 268 0.14 -14.29 -17.29
N PRO A 269 0.04 -12.97 -17.54
CA PRO A 269 -1.24 -12.35 -17.79
C PRO A 269 -1.98 -13.02 -18.95
N THR A 270 -3.25 -13.36 -18.73
CA THR A 270 -4.08 -14.04 -19.75
C THR A 270 -5.45 -13.40 -19.89
N TYR A 271 -6.09 -13.66 -21.02
CA TYR A 271 -7.48 -13.27 -21.23
C TYR A 271 -8.39 -14.18 -20.41
N CYS A 272 -9.33 -13.59 -19.67
CA CYS A 272 -10.37 -14.27 -18.89
C CYS A 272 -9.89 -15.07 -17.66
N GLU A 273 -8.57 -15.14 -17.41
CA GLU A 273 -7.99 -15.80 -16.23
C GLU A 273 -7.15 -14.88 -15.31
N GLN A 274 -7.55 -13.61 -15.18
CA GLN A 274 -6.85 -12.59 -14.39
C GLN A 274 -6.74 -12.91 -12.88
N MET A 275 -5.69 -12.43 -12.21
CA MET A 275 -5.56 -12.60 -10.75
C MET A 275 -6.71 -12.02 -9.92
N LEU A 276 -7.23 -10.85 -10.30
CA LEU A 276 -8.45 -10.25 -9.76
C LEU A 276 -9.52 -10.21 -10.86
N PRO A 277 -10.27 -11.29 -11.09
CA PRO A 277 -11.25 -11.34 -12.16
C PRO A 277 -12.54 -10.61 -11.79
N CYS A 278 -13.14 -9.90 -12.76
CA CYS A 278 -14.49 -9.37 -12.60
C CYS A 278 -15.52 -10.47 -12.26
N CYS A 279 -15.36 -11.66 -12.86
CA CYS A 279 -16.28 -12.77 -12.70
C CYS A 279 -15.60 -14.12 -12.99
N GLY A 280 -16.18 -15.21 -12.46
CA GLY A 280 -15.81 -16.59 -12.78
C GLY A 280 -17.02 -17.37 -13.32
N HIS A 281 -17.51 -16.96 -14.50
CA HIS A 281 -18.78 -17.44 -15.07
C HIS A 281 -18.83 -18.96 -15.31
N SER A 282 -17.68 -19.60 -15.54
CA SER A 282 -17.64 -21.01 -15.93
C SER A 282 -16.60 -21.77 -15.13
N LEU A 283 -17.04 -22.86 -14.50
CA LEU A 283 -16.21 -23.85 -13.82
C LEU A 283 -16.11 -25.09 -14.70
N CYS A 284 -14.98 -25.28 -15.37
CA CYS A 284 -14.72 -26.44 -16.23
C CYS A 284 -13.80 -27.41 -15.50
N ALA A 285 -14.36 -28.50 -14.97
CA ALA A 285 -13.57 -29.54 -14.32
C ALA A 285 -12.80 -30.39 -15.34
N LYS A 286 -11.58 -30.82 -14.98
CA LYS A 286 -10.95 -31.96 -15.63
C LYS A 286 -11.73 -33.24 -15.33
N GLU A 287 -11.62 -34.25 -16.21
CA GLU A 287 -12.28 -35.55 -16.03
C GLU A 287 -11.93 -36.23 -14.69
N THR A 288 -10.73 -35.99 -14.19
CA THR A 288 -10.19 -36.47 -12.92
C THR A 288 -10.77 -35.77 -11.69
N LEU A 289 -11.48 -34.65 -11.86
CA LEU A 289 -12.06 -33.81 -10.80
C LEU A 289 -11.04 -33.29 -9.76
N ASP A 290 -9.76 -33.21 -10.10
CA ASP A 290 -8.68 -32.74 -9.23
C ASP A 290 -8.21 -31.31 -9.56
N GLU A 291 -8.66 -30.78 -10.70
CA GLU A 291 -8.38 -29.44 -11.18
C GLU A 291 -9.59 -28.83 -11.89
N VAL A 292 -9.70 -27.51 -11.78
CA VAL A 292 -10.73 -26.72 -12.45
C VAL A 292 -10.09 -25.57 -13.22
N THR A 293 -10.63 -25.31 -14.41
CA THR A 293 -10.44 -24.06 -15.14
C THR A 293 -11.61 -23.15 -14.83
N ILE A 294 -11.31 -21.93 -14.37
CA ILE A 294 -12.32 -20.91 -14.13
C ILE A 294 -12.16 -19.86 -15.22
N SER A 295 -13.17 -19.67 -16.05
CA SER A 295 -13.14 -18.62 -17.08
C SER A 295 -14.11 -17.49 -16.74
N GLY A 296 -13.65 -16.26 -16.89
CA GLY A 296 -14.41 -15.02 -16.71
C GLY A 296 -14.60 -14.23 -18.01
N CYS A 297 -14.87 -12.94 -17.85
CA CYS A 297 -14.75 -11.97 -18.94
C CYS A 297 -13.33 -11.35 -18.98
N GLU A 298 -13.06 -10.50 -19.96
CA GLU A 298 -11.75 -9.86 -20.12
C GLU A 298 -11.47 -8.76 -19.08
N ASN A 299 -12.46 -8.37 -18.27
CA ASN A 299 -12.28 -7.36 -17.23
C ASN A 299 -11.65 -7.94 -15.96
N GLY A 300 -10.65 -7.26 -15.44
CA GLY A 300 -9.96 -7.63 -14.20
C GLY A 300 -8.61 -6.95 -14.09
N ILE A 301 -7.89 -7.26 -13.02
CA ILE A 301 -6.48 -6.88 -12.84
C ILE A 301 -5.64 -8.15 -12.83
N ASP A 302 -4.53 -8.13 -13.54
CA ASP A 302 -3.62 -9.25 -13.65
C ASP A 302 -2.18 -8.82 -13.46
N TRP A 303 -1.30 -9.72 -13.04
CA TRP A 303 0.14 -9.48 -12.92
C TRP A 303 0.88 -10.79 -13.08
N THR A 304 2.14 -10.73 -13.47
CA THR A 304 2.98 -11.91 -13.64
C THR A 304 3.46 -12.43 -12.29
N VAL A 305 3.55 -13.76 -12.16
CA VAL A 305 4.25 -14.44 -11.05
C VAL A 305 5.31 -15.36 -11.65
N ARG A 306 6.58 -15.21 -11.25
CA ARG A 306 7.68 -16.08 -11.64
C ARG A 306 8.42 -16.62 -10.44
N HIS A 307 8.70 -17.92 -10.44
CA HIS A 307 9.48 -18.59 -9.42
C HIS A 307 10.97 -18.50 -9.73
N GLU A 308 11.74 -18.00 -8.78
CA GLU A 308 13.20 -17.85 -8.87
C GLU A 308 13.86 -18.48 -7.64
N GLY A 309 13.82 -19.83 -7.58
CA GLY A 309 14.35 -20.57 -6.44
C GLY A 309 13.48 -20.42 -5.20
N ASP A 310 14.01 -19.77 -4.15
CA ASP A 310 13.30 -19.46 -2.91
C ASP A 310 12.63 -18.06 -2.93
N GLN A 311 12.67 -17.40 -4.09
CA GLN A 311 12.05 -16.09 -4.31
C GLN A 311 10.94 -16.15 -5.36
N ILE A 312 10.02 -15.21 -5.25
CA ILE A 312 8.97 -14.94 -6.22
C ILE A 312 9.22 -13.55 -6.80
N ARG A 313 9.23 -13.45 -8.13
CA ARG A 313 9.20 -12.18 -8.86
C ARG A 313 7.79 -11.90 -9.32
N LEU A 314 7.23 -10.78 -8.87
CA LEU A 314 5.95 -10.24 -9.32
C LEU A 314 6.22 -9.13 -10.33
N ILE A 315 5.51 -9.14 -11.46
CA ILE A 315 5.60 -8.07 -12.48
C ILE A 315 4.22 -7.51 -12.72
N THR A 316 4.01 -6.26 -12.33
CA THR A 316 2.71 -5.57 -12.39
C THR A 316 2.37 -5.13 -13.82
N PRO A 317 1.12 -4.67 -14.08
CA PRO A 317 0.75 -4.12 -15.39
C PRO A 317 1.61 -2.95 -15.88
N SER A 318 2.19 -2.17 -14.97
CA SER A 318 3.12 -1.07 -15.32
C SER A 318 4.50 -1.58 -15.72
N GLY A 319 4.81 -2.86 -15.50
CA GLY A 319 6.11 -3.46 -15.76
C GLY A 319 7.06 -3.40 -14.55
N ARG A 320 6.61 -2.88 -13.40
CA ARG A 320 7.42 -2.85 -12.18
C ARG A 320 7.60 -4.27 -11.64
N GLU A 321 8.83 -4.55 -11.22
CA GLU A 321 9.20 -5.84 -10.67
C GLU A 321 9.40 -5.77 -9.15
N THR A 322 8.79 -6.68 -8.42
CA THR A 322 8.96 -6.85 -6.96
C THR A 322 9.43 -8.27 -6.68
N LEU A 323 10.54 -8.40 -5.96
CA LEU A 323 11.10 -9.67 -5.54
C LEU A 323 10.81 -9.90 -4.05
N LEU A 324 10.26 -11.06 -3.70
CA LEU A 324 9.94 -11.40 -2.32
C LEU A 324 10.23 -12.87 -2.01
N ASN A 325 10.43 -13.17 -0.72
CA ASN A 325 10.63 -14.54 -0.27
C ASN A 325 9.36 -15.39 -0.51
N LEU A 326 9.53 -16.60 -1.05
CA LEU A 326 8.44 -17.54 -1.30
C LEU A 326 7.62 -17.84 -0.04
N SER A 327 8.26 -17.89 1.13
CA SER A 327 7.58 -18.17 2.40
C SER A 327 6.60 -17.06 2.81
N LEU A 328 6.94 -15.79 2.53
CA LEU A 328 6.08 -14.64 2.80
C LEU A 328 4.93 -14.55 1.81
N TYR A 329 5.23 -14.72 0.52
CA TYR A 329 4.21 -14.83 -0.54
C TYR A 329 3.17 -15.90 -0.20
N ARG A 330 3.67 -17.08 0.20
CA ARG A 330 2.85 -18.22 0.63
C ARG A 330 2.01 -17.91 1.85
N LYS A 331 2.59 -17.29 2.89
CA LYS A 331 1.88 -16.92 4.12
C LYS A 331 0.66 -16.06 3.77
N GLU A 332 0.84 -15.08 2.89
CA GLU A 332 -0.22 -14.15 2.54
C GLU A 332 -1.32 -14.78 1.67
N ILE A 333 -0.95 -15.57 0.65
CA ILE A 333 -1.93 -16.29 -0.17
C ILE A 333 -2.74 -17.27 0.66
N CYS A 334 -2.08 -18.03 1.54
CA CYS A 334 -2.77 -18.97 2.43
C CYS A 334 -3.72 -18.23 3.37
N ARG A 335 -3.31 -17.08 3.93
CA ARG A 335 -4.19 -16.26 4.79
C ARG A 335 -5.43 -15.78 4.03
N PHE A 336 -5.26 -15.28 2.81
CA PHE A 336 -6.36 -14.84 1.95
C PHE A 336 -7.31 -15.99 1.63
N ALA A 337 -6.78 -17.12 1.16
CA ALA A 337 -7.58 -18.32 0.88
C ALA A 337 -8.31 -18.82 2.13
N ASP A 338 -7.64 -18.90 3.29
CA ASP A 338 -8.27 -19.34 4.54
C ASP A 338 -9.47 -18.44 4.92
N GLY A 339 -9.36 -17.13 4.70
CA GLY A 339 -10.46 -16.17 4.89
C GLY A 339 -11.66 -16.44 3.98
N VAL A 340 -11.41 -16.73 2.71
CA VAL A 340 -12.45 -17.09 1.72
C VAL A 340 -13.14 -18.40 2.11
N GLU A 341 -12.37 -19.44 2.41
CA GLU A 341 -12.94 -20.74 2.80
C GLU A 341 -13.74 -20.65 4.10
N ALA A 342 -13.27 -19.88 5.09
CA ALA A 342 -14.00 -19.65 6.34
C ALA A 342 -15.36 -18.98 6.10
N PHE A 343 -15.50 -18.16 5.06
CA PHE A 343 -16.78 -17.57 4.66
C PHE A 343 -17.73 -18.63 4.10
N TYR A 344 -17.25 -19.48 3.18
CA TYR A 344 -18.04 -20.61 2.65
C TYR A 344 -18.48 -21.58 3.75
N GLN A 345 -17.62 -21.86 4.74
CA GLN A 345 -17.95 -22.76 5.85
C GLN A 345 -19.06 -22.24 6.78
N LYS A 346 -19.26 -20.91 6.83
CA LYS A 346 -20.35 -20.28 7.58
C LYS A 346 -21.65 -20.20 6.78
N SER A 347 -21.58 -20.47 5.48
CA SER A 347 -22.72 -20.36 4.57
C SER A 347 -23.60 -21.61 4.56
N LEU A 348 -24.80 -21.49 4.02
CA LEU A 348 -25.67 -22.61 3.74
C LEU A 348 -24.98 -23.58 2.77
N PRO A 349 -25.18 -24.91 2.94
CA PRO A 349 -24.61 -25.88 2.02
C PRO A 349 -24.97 -25.56 0.58
N LYS A 350 -23.94 -25.31 -0.25
CA LYS A 350 -24.13 -24.96 -1.66
C LYS A 350 -24.75 -26.12 -2.42
N ARG A 351 -25.74 -25.79 -3.25
CA ARG A 351 -26.47 -26.72 -4.12
C ARG A 351 -25.96 -26.53 -5.53
N THR A 352 -25.19 -27.49 -5.98
CA THR A 352 -24.80 -27.57 -7.38
C THR A 352 -25.97 -28.12 -8.17
N GLY A 353 -26.35 -27.43 -9.25
CA GLY A 353 -27.49 -27.79 -10.10
C GLY A 353 -27.18 -29.02 -10.96
N HIS A 354 -26.94 -28.78 -12.25
CA HIS A 354 -26.65 -29.86 -13.20
C HIS A 354 -25.23 -30.44 -13.00
N ASP A 355 -24.98 -31.60 -13.61
CA ASP A 355 -23.73 -32.36 -13.44
C ASP A 355 -22.46 -31.56 -13.77
N LEU A 356 -22.54 -30.60 -14.71
CA LEU A 356 -21.42 -29.71 -15.05
C LEU A 356 -21.03 -28.79 -13.88
N ASP A 357 -22.01 -28.11 -13.28
CA ASP A 357 -21.78 -27.23 -12.12
C ASP A 357 -21.32 -28.04 -10.91
N LYS A 358 -21.85 -29.25 -10.76
CA LYS A 358 -21.45 -30.19 -9.70
C LYS A 358 -20.01 -30.63 -9.84
N ASN A 359 -19.60 -31.05 -11.03
CA ASN A 359 -18.23 -31.47 -11.29
C ASN A 359 -17.25 -30.29 -11.16
N GLY A 360 -17.61 -29.13 -11.73
CA GLY A 360 -16.84 -27.90 -11.60
C GLY A 360 -16.60 -27.48 -10.15
N TYR A 361 -17.66 -27.45 -9.34
CA TYR A 361 -17.59 -27.09 -7.93
C TYR A 361 -16.83 -28.13 -7.10
N GLN A 362 -17.00 -29.43 -7.39
CA GLN A 362 -16.23 -30.48 -6.74
C GLN A 362 -14.73 -30.37 -7.05
N ALA A 363 -14.39 -30.15 -8.32
CA ALA A 363 -13.01 -29.98 -8.75
C ALA A 363 -12.36 -28.72 -8.15
N PHE A 364 -13.12 -27.63 -8.04
CA PHE A 364 -12.70 -26.41 -7.35
C PHE A 364 -12.21 -26.70 -5.94
N TRP A 365 -13.03 -27.35 -5.11
CA TRP A 365 -12.65 -27.63 -3.71
C TRP A 365 -11.56 -28.71 -3.59
N ASN A 366 -11.56 -29.71 -4.48
CA ASN A 366 -10.49 -30.70 -4.51
C ASN A 366 -9.14 -30.06 -4.79
N GLU A 367 -9.07 -29.18 -5.80
CA GLU A 367 -7.86 -28.45 -6.14
C GLU A 367 -7.45 -27.50 -5.02
N TRP A 368 -8.41 -26.74 -4.49
CA TRP A 368 -8.22 -25.82 -3.37
C TRP A 368 -7.57 -26.52 -2.17
N HIS A 369 -8.18 -27.60 -1.69
CA HIS A 369 -7.69 -28.33 -0.52
C HIS A 369 -6.35 -29.00 -0.80
N ARG A 370 -6.12 -29.52 -2.01
CA ARG A 370 -4.82 -30.10 -2.38
C ARG A 370 -3.71 -29.06 -2.31
N ARG A 371 -3.91 -27.90 -2.93
CA ARG A 371 -2.94 -26.79 -2.94
C ARG A 371 -2.72 -26.24 -1.54
N ARG A 372 -3.78 -26.09 -0.74
CA ARG A 372 -3.68 -25.60 0.63
C ARG A 372 -3.01 -26.58 1.59
N LYS A 373 -3.29 -27.89 1.49
CA LYS A 373 -2.71 -28.95 2.35
C LYS A 373 -1.21 -29.12 2.17
N GLY A 374 -0.67 -28.83 0.98
CA GLY A 374 0.78 -28.86 0.72
C GLY A 374 1.60 -27.93 1.62
N TRP A 375 0.95 -27.01 2.34
CA TRP A 375 1.61 -25.91 3.04
C TRP A 375 1.27 -25.76 4.53
N GLY A 376 0.62 -26.76 5.14
CA GLY A 376 0.32 -26.81 6.58
C GLY A 376 -0.82 -25.87 7.00
N MET A 377 -1.84 -26.40 7.69
CA MET A 377 -2.88 -25.57 8.32
C MET A 377 -2.24 -24.77 9.47
N LEU A 378 -2.53 -23.47 9.57
CA LEU A 378 -2.36 -22.78 10.85
C LEU A 378 -3.25 -23.51 11.87
N PRO A 379 -2.79 -23.77 13.12
CA PRO A 379 -3.63 -24.38 14.14
C PRO A 379 -4.89 -23.54 14.32
N ARG A 380 -6.03 -24.22 14.38
CA ARG A 380 -7.34 -23.62 14.67
C ARG A 380 -7.39 -22.99 16.05
#